data_AF-E9HEM8-F1
#
_entry.id   AF-E9HEM8-F1
#
_cell.length_a   1.000
_cell.length_b   1.000
_cell.length_c   1.000
_cell.angle_alpha   90.00
_cell.angle_beta   90.00
_cell.angle_gamma   90.00
#
_symmetry.space_group_name_H-M   'P 1'
#
loop_
_entity.id
_entity.type
_entity.pdbx_description
1 polymer ?
#
loop_
_entity_poly.entity_id
_entity_poly.type
_entity_poly.pdbx_seq_one_letter_code
_entity_poly.pdbx_strand_id
1 'polypeptide(L)'
;MTKLDNKWTYTEEPEAIGYWLRTVTVEKINCLLEEISIAHEDESDIINTPLGKANISERVISHNHMTLFWIDTYAKPTNIVLRELEKGVGSWYESSTKDTWILQDNDNQLDFHVKLIPRCQNVKCDKTIPSWTVVSNNHLFIVQSMVGKAPPAPKKPVFYTSPNFWENAQLINDHQNFNIQFLTDTAVRHENELIRVIQSVQCEQRRIKHAQAVSTAQYCHGLVNAGFTLLWPNSGVV
;
A
#
# COMPACT_ATOMS: atom_id res chain seq x y z
N MET A 1 -21.05 46.87 14.81
CA MET A 1 -20.44 45.60 14.36
C MET A 1 -20.97 44.49 15.25
N THR A 2 -21.57 43.45 14.69
CA THR A 2 -22.24 42.38 15.46
C THR A 2 -21.50 41.06 15.26
N LYS A 3 -21.33 40.28 16.32
CA LYS A 3 -20.74 38.93 16.29
C LYS A 3 -21.85 37.88 16.25
N LEU A 4 -21.84 36.99 15.26
CA LEU A 4 -22.71 35.82 15.17
C LEU A 4 -21.87 34.65 14.62
N ASP A 5 -21.85 33.49 15.27
CA ASP A 5 -21.14 32.28 14.80
C ASP A 5 -19.69 32.50 14.32
N ASN A 6 -18.84 33.11 15.15
CA ASN A 6 -17.44 33.47 14.82
C ASN A 6 -17.26 34.43 13.63
N LYS A 7 -18.35 35.01 13.14
CA LYS A 7 -18.40 35.97 12.05
C LYS A 7 -18.62 37.38 12.60
N TRP A 8 -17.81 38.34 12.19
CA TRP A 8 -18.05 39.77 12.47
C TRP A 8 -18.57 40.45 11.21
N THR A 9 -19.76 41.05 11.29
CA THR A 9 -20.37 41.78 10.17
C THR A 9 -20.86 43.16 10.59
N TYR A 10 -20.77 44.12 9.68
CA TYR A 10 -21.40 45.43 9.82
C TYR A 10 -22.67 45.50 8.96
N THR A 11 -23.83 45.39 9.61
CA THR A 11 -25.12 45.21 8.93
C THR A 11 -25.97 46.47 8.84
N GLU A 12 -25.57 47.61 9.43
CA GLU A 12 -26.37 48.85 9.39
C GLU A 12 -26.66 49.30 7.96
N GLU A 13 -27.94 49.44 7.61
CA GLU A 13 -28.38 50.01 6.33
C GLU A 13 -28.09 51.50 6.33
N PRO A 14 -27.49 52.05 5.27
CA PRO A 14 -27.17 53.47 5.25
C PRO A 14 -28.44 54.29 4.98
N GLU A 15 -28.73 55.27 5.84
CA GLU A 15 -29.81 56.23 5.60
C GLU A 15 -29.47 57.14 4.41
N ALA A 16 -30.27 57.07 3.36
CA ALA A 16 -30.19 57.99 2.23
C ALA A 16 -31.10 59.20 2.46
N ILE A 17 -30.55 60.33 2.93
CA ILE A 17 -31.29 61.60 3.00
C ILE A 17 -31.11 62.35 1.67
N GLY A 18 -32.13 62.30 0.81
CA GLY A 18 -32.15 62.96 -0.50
C GLY A 18 -33.04 64.20 -0.54
N TYR A 19 -32.63 65.22 -1.31
CA TYR A 19 -33.47 66.34 -1.72
C TYR A 19 -33.79 66.22 -3.22
N TRP A 20 -34.98 66.68 -3.65
CA TRP A 20 -35.44 66.57 -5.04
C TRP A 20 -34.42 67.20 -6.01
N LEU A 21 -34.16 66.49 -7.14
CA LEU A 21 -33.17 66.80 -8.21
C LEU A 21 -31.69 66.43 -7.94
N ARG A 22 -31.36 65.73 -6.85
CA ARG A 22 -29.99 65.22 -6.63
C ARG A 22 -29.96 63.69 -6.57
N THR A 23 -29.19 63.06 -7.46
CA THR A 23 -28.84 61.64 -7.34
C THR A 23 -27.79 61.48 -6.24
N VAL A 24 -28.12 60.74 -5.19
CA VAL A 24 -27.18 60.37 -4.12
C VAL A 24 -26.86 58.88 -4.29
N THR A 25 -25.62 58.56 -4.67
CA THR A 25 -25.13 57.18 -4.69
C THR A 25 -24.56 56.86 -3.32
N VAL A 26 -25.16 55.89 -2.63
CA VAL A 26 -24.70 55.43 -1.33
C VAL A 26 -23.98 54.10 -1.54
N GLU A 27 -22.67 54.07 -1.30
CA GLU A 27 -21.87 52.85 -1.39
C GLU A 27 -21.63 52.30 0.02
N LYS A 28 -21.92 51.01 0.21
CA LYS A 28 -21.66 50.29 1.46
C LYS A 28 -20.56 49.25 1.23
N ILE A 29 -19.43 49.43 1.91
CA ILE A 29 -18.35 48.44 1.96
C ILE A 29 -18.48 47.71 3.30
N ASN A 30 -18.90 46.44 3.27
CA ASN A 30 -19.01 45.62 4.48
C ASN A 30 -17.70 44.83 4.66
N CYS A 31 -17.03 45.03 5.80
CA CYS A 31 -15.88 44.22 6.17
C CYS A 31 -16.36 42.96 6.91
N LEU A 32 -15.94 41.80 6.42
CA LEU A 32 -16.22 40.50 7.01
C LEU A 32 -14.92 39.92 7.59
N LEU A 33 -14.95 39.52 8.86
CA LEU A 33 -13.89 38.73 9.49
C LEU A 33 -14.45 37.37 9.92
N GLU A 34 -13.78 36.30 9.49
CA GLU A 34 -14.11 34.90 9.77
C GLU A 34 -12.84 34.14 10.17
N GLU A 35 -12.96 33.28 11.18
CA GLU A 35 -11.88 32.40 11.63
C GLU A 35 -12.02 31.03 10.97
N ILE A 36 -10.96 30.57 10.29
CA ILE A 36 -10.92 29.26 9.62
C ILE A 36 -9.75 28.43 10.12
N SER A 37 -9.95 27.12 10.23
CA SER A 37 -8.91 26.15 10.58
C SER A 37 -8.37 25.46 9.34
N ILE A 38 -7.06 25.59 9.09
CA ILE A 38 -6.35 24.94 7.98
C ILE A 38 -5.41 23.88 8.56
N ALA A 39 -5.53 22.64 8.06
CA ALA A 39 -4.64 21.55 8.41
C ALA A 39 -3.62 21.30 7.28
N HIS A 40 -2.38 20.98 7.63
CA HIS A 40 -1.32 20.62 6.70
C HIS A 40 -0.66 19.32 7.17
N GLU A 41 -0.50 18.38 6.25
CA GLU A 41 0.00 17.02 6.55
C GLU A 41 1.50 16.84 6.22
N ASP A 42 2.08 17.72 5.42
CA ASP A 42 3.46 17.58 4.94
C ASP A 42 4.46 18.40 5.79
N GLU A 43 5.74 18.06 5.68
CA GLU A 43 6.86 18.85 6.26
C GLU A 43 7.16 20.14 5.47
N SER A 44 6.35 20.43 4.44
CA SER A 44 6.53 21.56 3.56
C SER A 44 6.10 22.85 4.24
N ASP A 45 6.90 23.91 4.09
CA ASP A 45 6.50 25.25 4.52
C ASP A 45 5.38 25.84 3.63
N ILE A 46 4.98 25.16 2.57
CA ILE A 46 3.90 25.57 1.66
C ILE A 46 2.58 24.93 2.11
N ILE A 47 1.65 25.76 2.53
CA ILE A 47 0.28 25.37 2.88
C ILE A 47 -0.68 25.65 1.72
N ASN A 48 -1.66 24.77 1.56
CA ASN A 48 -2.79 25.01 0.65
C ASN A 48 -3.85 25.82 1.41
N THR A 49 -4.12 27.04 0.94
CA THR A 49 -5.15 27.91 1.50
C THR A 49 -6.30 28.07 0.50
N PRO A 50 -7.49 28.55 0.93
CA PRO A 50 -8.56 28.91 0.01
C PRO A 50 -8.17 29.97 -1.05
N LEU A 51 -7.11 30.76 -0.78
CA LEU A 51 -6.58 31.77 -1.70
C LEU A 51 -5.42 31.25 -2.58
N GLY A 52 -5.10 29.97 -2.48
CA GLY A 52 -4.00 29.33 -3.19
C GLY A 52 -2.88 28.87 -2.26
N LYS A 53 -1.72 28.57 -2.83
CA LYS A 53 -0.54 28.13 -2.09
C LYS A 53 0.14 29.32 -1.42
N ALA A 54 0.45 29.19 -0.13
CA ALA A 54 1.11 30.23 0.65
C ALA A 54 2.25 29.63 1.47
N ASN A 55 3.29 30.41 1.75
CA ASN A 55 4.35 29.98 2.66
C ASN A 55 3.95 30.33 4.12
N ILE A 56 4.06 29.37 5.04
CA ILE A 56 3.77 29.56 6.48
C ILE A 56 4.52 30.77 7.05
N SER A 57 5.74 31.02 6.58
CA SER A 57 6.60 32.11 7.04
C SER A 57 6.10 33.50 6.64
N GLU A 58 5.31 33.61 5.57
CA GLU A 58 4.80 34.89 5.06
C GLU A 58 3.71 35.48 5.96
N ARG A 59 3.04 34.64 6.77
CA ARG A 59 1.99 35.00 7.76
C ARG A 59 0.74 35.68 7.20
N VAL A 60 0.76 36.08 5.93
CA VAL A 60 -0.34 36.73 5.24
C VAL A 60 -0.33 36.35 3.76
N ILE A 61 -1.52 36.09 3.23
CA ILE A 61 -1.76 36.01 1.79
C ILE A 61 -3.00 36.83 1.48
N SER A 62 -2.90 37.67 0.46
CA SER A 62 -4.02 38.44 -0.04
C SER A 62 -4.24 38.14 -1.51
N HIS A 63 -5.51 37.98 -1.86
CA HIS A 63 -5.94 37.86 -3.25
C HIS A 63 -7.22 38.67 -3.43
N ASN A 64 -7.15 39.68 -4.30
CA ASN A 64 -8.22 40.67 -4.52
C ASN A 64 -8.68 41.33 -3.21
N HIS A 65 -9.95 41.14 -2.83
CA HIS A 65 -10.58 41.73 -1.65
C HIS A 65 -10.55 40.81 -0.42
N MET A 66 -9.82 39.69 -0.49
CA MET A 66 -9.70 38.73 0.62
C MET A 66 -8.26 38.73 1.14
N THR A 67 -8.13 38.75 2.46
CA THR A 67 -6.85 38.61 3.15
C THR A 67 -6.98 37.51 4.18
N LEU A 68 -6.11 36.52 4.08
CA LEU A 68 -5.93 35.48 5.09
C LEU A 68 -4.63 35.77 5.82
N PHE A 69 -4.66 35.75 7.14
CA PHE A 69 -3.46 35.94 7.97
C PHE A 69 -3.47 34.97 9.14
N TRP A 70 -2.28 34.64 9.64
CA TRP A 70 -2.09 33.79 10.82
C TRP A 70 -0.93 34.31 11.66
N ILE A 71 -1.09 34.24 12.98
CA ILE A 71 -0.12 34.80 13.93
C ILE A 71 0.93 33.74 14.30
N ASP A 72 0.47 32.53 14.60
CA ASP A 72 1.28 31.37 14.92
C ASP A 72 0.66 30.11 14.31
N THR A 73 1.48 29.13 13.93
CA THR A 73 1.02 27.77 13.70
C THR A 73 0.72 27.15 15.07
N TYR A 74 -0.55 27.21 15.50
CA TYR A 74 -0.99 26.62 16.77
C TYR A 74 -0.72 25.12 16.87
N ALA A 75 -0.49 24.46 15.75
CA ALA A 75 -0.04 23.09 15.72
C ALA A 75 1.46 23.03 16.02
N LYS A 76 1.80 22.77 17.30
CA LYS A 76 3.00 21.97 17.58
C LYS A 76 2.97 20.79 16.61
N PRO A 77 4.09 20.40 15.96
CA PRO A 77 4.11 19.18 15.16
C PRO A 77 3.55 18.07 16.03
N THR A 78 2.30 17.70 15.76
CA THR A 78 1.64 16.64 16.48
C THR A 78 2.41 15.39 16.08
N ASN A 79 2.85 14.63 17.08
CA ASN A 79 3.52 13.37 16.81
C ASN A 79 2.72 12.59 15.78
N ILE A 80 3.41 11.97 14.81
CA ILE A 80 2.78 11.19 13.77
C ILE A 80 1.88 10.16 14.46
N VAL A 81 0.56 10.32 14.33
CA VAL A 81 -0.40 9.42 14.96
C VAL A 81 -0.54 8.22 14.04
N LEU A 82 0.14 7.14 14.39
CA LEU A 82 -0.02 5.88 13.68
C LEU A 82 -1.40 5.30 14.00
N ARG A 83 -2.19 5.06 12.96
CA ARG A 83 -3.46 4.36 13.06
C ARG A 83 -3.24 2.88 12.80
N GLU A 84 -3.49 2.04 13.82
CA GLU A 84 -3.53 0.59 13.62
C GLU A 84 -4.76 0.25 12.78
N LEU A 85 -4.52 -0.29 11.58
CA LEU A 85 -5.58 -0.74 10.68
C LEU A 85 -5.91 -2.20 10.95
N GLU A 86 -4.91 -3.06 10.97
CA GLU A 86 -5.09 -4.49 11.18
C GLU A 86 -3.92 -5.07 11.95
N LYS A 87 -4.18 -6.22 12.59
CA LYS A 87 -3.19 -6.99 13.31
C LYS A 87 -3.43 -8.46 13.03
N GLY A 88 -2.40 -9.13 12.56
CA GLY A 88 -2.44 -10.53 12.19
C GLY A 88 -1.10 -11.21 12.44
N VAL A 89 -1.07 -12.51 12.19
CA VAL A 89 0.16 -13.30 12.18
C VAL A 89 0.36 -13.79 10.75
N GLY A 90 1.49 -13.43 10.16
CA GLY A 90 1.81 -13.80 8.79
C GLY A 90 3.15 -14.51 8.67
N SER A 91 3.29 -15.27 7.59
CA SER A 91 4.54 -15.89 7.16
C SER A 91 5.27 -14.99 6.17
N TRP A 92 6.59 -14.90 6.31
CA TRP A 92 7.44 -14.10 5.42
C TRP A 92 8.05 -14.98 4.33
N TYR A 93 7.98 -14.52 3.10
CA TYR A 93 8.62 -15.15 1.93
C TYR A 93 9.49 -14.12 1.20
N GLU A 94 10.60 -14.60 0.64
CA GLU A 94 11.41 -13.79 -0.27
C GLU A 94 10.69 -13.71 -1.62
N SER A 95 10.61 -12.51 -2.19
CA SER A 95 10.02 -12.31 -3.51
C SER A 95 11.05 -12.60 -4.61
N SER A 96 10.57 -12.78 -5.84
CA SER A 96 11.43 -12.86 -7.03
C SER A 96 12.12 -11.52 -7.34
N THR A 97 11.56 -10.41 -6.86
CA THR A 97 12.14 -9.07 -7.00
C THR A 97 13.09 -8.75 -5.85
N LYS A 98 14.27 -8.21 -6.19
CA LYS A 98 15.30 -7.83 -5.23
C LYS A 98 14.77 -6.79 -4.23
N ASP A 99 15.14 -6.95 -2.96
CA ASP A 99 14.78 -6.05 -1.84
C ASP A 99 13.27 -5.95 -1.56
N THR A 100 12.47 -6.91 -2.05
CA THR A 100 11.04 -7.04 -1.75
C THR A 100 10.74 -8.35 -1.07
N TRP A 101 9.75 -8.32 -0.19
CA TRP A 101 9.32 -9.45 0.61
C TRP A 101 7.82 -9.59 0.49
N ILE A 102 7.32 -10.81 0.68
CA ILE A 102 5.89 -11.10 0.70
C ILE A 102 5.54 -11.49 2.13
N LEU A 103 4.65 -10.74 2.76
CA LEU A 103 4.02 -11.12 4.02
C LEU A 103 2.65 -11.71 3.71
N GLN A 104 2.47 -12.98 4.03
CA GLN A 104 1.22 -13.72 3.80
C GLN A 104 0.51 -13.98 5.12
N ASP A 105 -0.71 -13.46 5.25
CA ASP A 105 -1.64 -13.74 6.33
C ASP A 105 -2.72 -14.72 5.83
N ASN A 106 -2.61 -15.98 6.26
CA ASN A 106 -3.54 -17.03 5.86
C ASN A 106 -4.91 -16.90 6.53
N ASP A 107 -4.97 -16.32 7.74
CA ASP A 107 -6.21 -16.21 8.50
C ASP A 107 -7.12 -15.15 7.90
N ASN A 108 -6.52 -14.03 7.48
CA ASN A 108 -7.23 -12.93 6.82
C ASN A 108 -7.23 -13.05 5.29
N GLN A 109 -6.50 -14.00 4.71
CA GLN A 109 -6.33 -14.20 3.27
C GLN A 109 -5.82 -12.93 2.57
N LEU A 110 -4.71 -12.39 3.08
CA LEU A 110 -4.08 -11.16 2.59
C LEU A 110 -2.60 -11.41 2.30
N ASP A 111 -2.13 -10.97 1.13
CA ASP A 111 -0.71 -10.94 0.79
C ASP A 111 -0.26 -9.50 0.61
N PHE A 112 0.81 -9.14 1.30
CA PHE A 112 1.43 -7.83 1.24
C PHE A 112 2.82 -7.92 0.63
N HIS A 113 3.01 -7.27 -0.52
CA HIS A 113 4.33 -7.08 -1.09
C HIS A 113 4.95 -5.85 -0.47
N VAL A 114 6.08 -6.01 0.20
CA VAL A 114 6.66 -4.95 1.03
C VAL A 114 8.15 -4.74 0.77
N LYS A 115 8.62 -3.53 1.05
CA LYS A 115 10.03 -3.13 1.04
C LYS A 115 10.41 -2.58 2.41
N LEU A 116 11.60 -2.92 2.88
CA LEU A 116 12.12 -2.36 4.11
C LEU A 116 12.47 -0.89 3.88
N ILE A 117 11.70 0.00 4.50
CA ILE A 117 11.92 1.45 4.43
C ILE A 117 11.80 1.97 5.87
N PRO A 118 12.91 2.40 6.49
CA PRO A 118 12.84 2.97 7.83
C PRO A 118 12.06 4.28 7.81
N ARG A 119 11.08 4.43 8.71
CA ARG A 119 10.26 5.64 8.83
C ARG A 119 10.55 6.39 10.10
N CYS A 120 10.44 7.71 10.02
CA CYS A 120 10.57 8.58 11.18
C CYS A 120 9.38 8.39 12.13
N GLN A 121 9.68 8.29 13.43
CA GLN A 121 8.66 8.22 14.47
C GLN A 121 8.10 9.62 14.82
N ASN A 122 8.87 10.66 14.53
CA ASN A 122 8.60 12.05 14.90
C ASN A 122 8.86 12.93 13.68
N VAL A 123 8.24 14.12 13.63
CA VAL A 123 8.50 15.15 12.61
C VAL A 123 9.98 15.59 12.56
N LYS A 124 10.72 15.45 13.67
CA LYS A 124 12.16 15.73 13.71
C LYS A 124 13.05 14.56 13.29
N CYS A 125 12.48 13.39 13.00
CA CYS A 125 13.22 12.18 12.60
C CYS A 125 14.35 11.72 13.54
N ASP A 126 14.30 12.07 14.83
CA ASP A 126 15.36 11.68 15.80
C ASP A 126 15.45 10.16 16.00
N LYS A 127 14.35 9.44 15.74
CA LYS A 127 14.25 7.99 15.83
C LYS A 127 13.53 7.43 14.62
N THR A 128 14.06 6.34 14.08
CA THR A 128 13.46 5.58 13.00
C THR A 128 12.93 4.24 13.50
N ILE A 129 11.78 3.84 12.98
CA ILE A 129 11.20 2.52 13.21
C ILE A 129 11.49 1.67 11.96
N PRO A 130 12.03 0.44 12.10
CA PRO A 130 12.10 -0.48 10.98
C PRO A 130 10.67 -0.84 10.57
N SER A 131 10.22 -0.28 9.44
CA SER A 131 8.91 -0.50 8.89
C SER A 131 8.99 -1.08 7.48
N TRP A 132 8.01 -1.90 7.15
CA TRP A 132 7.88 -2.55 5.86
C TRP A 132 6.79 -1.83 5.07
N THR A 133 7.17 -0.97 4.13
CA THR A 133 6.21 -0.21 3.32
C THR A 133 5.63 -1.09 2.24
N VAL A 134 4.31 -1.03 2.05
CA VAL A 134 3.61 -1.79 1.01
C VAL A 134 3.91 -1.18 -0.37
N VAL A 135 4.32 -2.01 -1.32
CA VAL A 135 4.77 -1.55 -2.65
C VAL A 135 3.65 -0.87 -3.44
N SER A 136 2.40 -1.28 -3.26
CA SER A 136 1.23 -0.68 -3.92
C SER A 136 0.76 0.63 -3.28
N ASN A 137 1.08 0.88 -2.00
CA ASN A 137 0.61 2.05 -1.28
C ASN A 137 1.63 2.55 -0.25
N ASN A 138 2.22 3.71 -0.53
CA ASN A 138 3.22 4.35 0.32
C ASN A 138 2.68 4.89 1.66
N HIS A 139 1.37 4.91 1.88
CA HIS A 139 0.79 5.29 3.17
C HIS A 139 0.58 4.08 4.09
N LEU A 140 0.62 2.87 3.53
CA LEU A 140 0.49 1.62 4.28
C LEU A 140 1.88 1.05 4.59
N PHE A 141 2.09 0.71 5.85
CA PHE A 141 3.31 0.06 6.28
C PHE A 141 3.03 -0.90 7.43
N ILE A 142 3.86 -1.92 7.51
CA ILE A 142 3.76 -3.00 8.48
C ILE A 142 4.88 -2.83 9.48
N VAL A 143 4.52 -2.76 10.76
CA VAL A 143 5.48 -2.76 11.86
C VAL A 143 5.51 -4.16 12.42
N GLN A 144 6.67 -4.81 12.33
CA GLN A 144 6.85 -6.12 12.93
C GLN A 144 6.90 -5.97 14.45
N SER A 145 5.91 -6.52 15.14
CA SER A 145 5.94 -6.64 16.59
C SER A 145 6.79 -7.87 16.96
N MET A 146 7.97 -7.66 17.54
CA MET A 146 8.77 -8.73 18.15
C MET A 146 8.13 -9.15 19.49
N VAL A 147 6.92 -9.71 19.48
CA VAL A 147 6.25 -10.13 20.72
C VAL A 147 6.02 -11.63 20.65
N GLY A 148 6.65 -12.36 21.58
CA GLY A 148 6.34 -13.76 21.85
C GLY A 148 4.84 -13.97 22.13
N LYS A 149 4.39 -15.25 22.16
CA LYS A 149 2.96 -15.68 22.23
C LYS A 149 1.94 -14.58 21.92
N ALA A 150 1.46 -14.59 20.67
CA ALA A 150 0.50 -13.64 20.14
C ALA A 150 -0.59 -13.29 21.18
N PRO A 151 -0.73 -12.00 21.56
CA PRO A 151 -1.88 -11.58 22.36
C PRO A 151 -3.17 -11.91 21.59
N PRO A 152 -4.28 -12.17 22.29
CA PRO A 152 -5.56 -12.47 21.65
C PRO A 152 -5.86 -11.41 20.59
N ALA A 153 -6.31 -11.86 19.42
CA ALA A 153 -6.61 -11.01 18.29
C ALA A 153 -7.46 -9.81 18.76
N PRO A 154 -7.04 -8.56 18.47
CA PRO A 154 -7.90 -7.43 18.75
C PRO A 154 -9.22 -7.61 18.01
N LYS A 155 -10.31 -7.11 18.57
CA LYS A 155 -11.58 -7.07 17.85
C LYS A 155 -11.32 -6.35 16.52
N LYS A 156 -11.75 -6.95 15.40
CA LYS A 156 -11.68 -6.32 14.07
C LYS A 156 -12.11 -4.85 14.22
N PRO A 157 -11.35 -3.89 13.67
CA PRO A 157 -11.69 -2.49 13.78
C PRO A 157 -13.15 -2.30 13.37
N VAL A 158 -13.87 -1.47 14.11
CA VAL A 158 -15.19 -1.00 13.68
C VAL A 158 -14.91 -0.02 12.54
N PHE A 159 -14.76 -0.54 11.31
CA PHE A 159 -14.35 0.17 10.09
C PHE A 159 -15.23 1.39 9.71
N TYR A 160 -16.20 1.83 10.51
CA TYR A 160 -17.26 2.76 10.10
C TYR A 160 -17.60 3.86 11.12
N THR A 161 -16.65 4.38 11.89
CA THR A 161 -16.92 5.55 12.77
C THR A 161 -16.14 6.81 12.42
N SER A 162 -15.25 6.76 11.43
CA SER A 162 -14.68 7.99 10.85
C SER A 162 -15.73 8.63 9.92
N PRO A 163 -16.06 9.93 10.08
CA PRO A 163 -16.97 10.64 9.17
C PRO A 163 -16.44 10.74 7.73
N ASN A 164 -15.14 10.52 7.52
CA ASN A 164 -14.50 10.63 6.22
C ASN A 164 -14.78 9.40 5.35
N PHE A 165 -15.86 9.48 4.56
CA PHE A 165 -16.26 8.47 3.59
C PHE A 165 -15.13 8.08 2.61
N TRP A 166 -14.33 9.04 2.17
CA TRP A 166 -13.27 8.84 1.16
C TRP A 166 -12.10 7.99 1.66
N GLU A 167 -11.64 8.20 2.90
CA GLU A 167 -10.58 7.37 3.51
C GLU A 167 -11.04 5.92 3.65
N ASN A 168 -12.29 5.70 4.05
CA ASN A 168 -12.85 4.37 4.22
C ASN A 168 -13.01 3.65 2.87
N ALA A 169 -13.39 4.37 1.80
CA ALA A 169 -13.50 3.79 0.46
C ALA A 169 -12.15 3.33 -0.09
N GLN A 170 -11.09 4.11 0.13
CA GLN A 170 -9.74 3.74 -0.32
C GLN A 170 -9.20 2.53 0.44
N LEU A 171 -9.40 2.47 1.75
CA LEU A 171 -9.01 1.31 2.58
C LEU A 171 -9.74 0.02 2.17
N ILE A 172 -11.03 0.08 1.83
CA ILE A 172 -11.79 -1.08 1.35
C ILE A 172 -11.23 -1.58 0.02
N ASN A 173 -10.92 -0.67 -0.90
CA ASN A 173 -10.33 -1.02 -2.19
C ASN A 173 -8.95 -1.66 -2.00
N ASP A 174 -8.11 -1.11 -1.12
CA ASP A 174 -6.80 -1.66 -0.79
C ASP A 174 -6.92 -3.08 -0.22
N HIS A 175 -7.86 -3.31 0.71
CA HIS A 175 -8.12 -4.63 1.27
C HIS A 175 -8.57 -5.65 0.19
N GLN A 176 -9.40 -5.23 -0.76
CA GLN A 176 -9.78 -6.10 -1.89
C GLN A 176 -8.57 -6.45 -2.77
N ASN A 177 -7.70 -5.48 -3.04
CA ASN A 177 -6.49 -5.69 -3.83
C ASN A 177 -5.53 -6.68 -3.14
N PHE A 178 -5.34 -6.58 -1.82
CA PHE A 178 -4.51 -7.53 -1.07
C PHE A 178 -5.09 -8.94 -1.03
N ASN A 179 -6.41 -9.08 -1.02
CA ASN A 179 -7.05 -10.39 -1.12
C ASN A 179 -6.90 -11.00 -2.52
N ILE A 180 -7.07 -10.20 -3.58
CA ILE A 180 -6.82 -10.66 -4.95
C ILE A 180 -5.36 -11.11 -5.08
N GLN A 181 -4.42 -10.33 -4.54
CA GLN A 181 -2.99 -10.67 -4.50
C GLN A 181 -2.74 -12.02 -3.80
N PHE A 182 -3.40 -12.25 -2.66
CA PHE A 182 -3.31 -13.52 -1.94
C PHE A 182 -3.77 -14.70 -2.78
N LEU A 183 -4.93 -14.57 -3.44
CA LEU A 183 -5.49 -15.64 -4.27
C LEU A 183 -4.58 -15.93 -5.47
N THR A 184 -4.07 -14.90 -6.14
CA THR A 184 -3.18 -15.06 -7.30
C THR A 184 -1.86 -15.69 -6.89
N ASP A 185 -1.22 -15.18 -5.83
CA ASP A 185 0.11 -15.63 -5.43
C ASP A 185 0.06 -17.06 -4.87
N THR A 186 -0.99 -17.40 -4.13
CA THR A 186 -1.22 -18.76 -3.64
C THR A 186 -1.44 -19.73 -4.79
N ALA A 187 -2.26 -19.38 -5.78
CA ALA A 187 -2.49 -20.21 -6.97
C ALA A 187 -1.19 -20.41 -7.78
N VAL A 188 -0.48 -19.33 -8.08
CA VAL A 188 0.79 -19.37 -8.83
C VAL A 188 1.85 -20.19 -8.09
N ARG A 189 1.96 -20.05 -6.77
CA ARG A 189 2.91 -20.83 -5.96
C ARG A 189 2.57 -22.32 -5.99
N HIS A 190 1.29 -22.65 -5.86
CA HIS A 190 0.82 -24.03 -5.95
C HIS A 190 1.10 -24.65 -7.32
N GLU A 191 0.78 -23.94 -8.40
CA GLU A 191 1.03 -24.41 -9.77
C GLU A 191 2.53 -24.60 -10.06
N ASN A 192 3.37 -23.66 -9.62
CA ASN A 192 4.82 -23.77 -9.80
C ASN A 192 5.41 -24.98 -9.06
N GLU A 193 4.94 -25.27 -7.85
CA GLU A 193 5.36 -26.46 -7.10
C GLU A 193 4.91 -27.75 -7.80
N LEU A 194 3.67 -27.80 -8.29
CA LEU A 194 3.19 -28.96 -9.07
C LEU A 194 4.03 -29.18 -10.33
N ILE A 195 4.35 -28.12 -11.08
CA ILE A 195 5.16 -28.21 -12.29
C ILE A 195 6.56 -28.76 -11.97
N ARG A 196 7.19 -28.29 -10.89
CA ARG A 196 8.50 -28.80 -10.43
C ARG A 196 8.44 -30.30 -10.13
N VAL A 197 7.41 -30.74 -9.41
CA VAL A 197 7.21 -32.16 -9.10
C VAL A 197 7.02 -32.98 -10.38
N ILE A 198 6.15 -32.54 -11.30
CA ILE A 198 5.92 -33.23 -12.58
C ILE A 198 7.21 -33.35 -13.39
N GLN A 199 8.00 -32.28 -13.50
CA GLN A 199 9.27 -32.30 -14.22
C GLN A 199 10.25 -33.29 -13.59
N SER A 200 10.35 -33.33 -12.26
CA SER A 200 11.20 -34.29 -11.55
C SER A 200 10.81 -35.74 -11.84
N VAL A 201 9.50 -36.03 -11.82
CA VAL A 201 8.97 -37.37 -12.09
C VAL A 201 9.19 -37.77 -13.55
N GLN A 202 9.03 -36.84 -14.50
CA GLN A 202 9.30 -37.11 -15.92
C GLN A 202 10.79 -37.40 -16.17
N CYS A 203 11.70 -36.68 -15.51
CA CYS A 203 13.13 -36.94 -15.58
C CYS A 203 13.47 -38.34 -15.05
N GLU A 204 12.93 -38.73 -13.90
CA GLU A 204 13.10 -40.08 -13.36
C GLU A 204 12.52 -41.16 -14.27
N GLN A 205 11.33 -40.93 -14.83
CA GLN A 205 10.72 -41.87 -15.75
C GLN A 205 11.57 -42.07 -17.02
N ARG A 206 12.16 -41.00 -17.56
CA ARG A 206 13.10 -41.10 -18.69
C ARG A 206 14.34 -41.90 -18.33
N ARG A 207 14.90 -41.69 -17.14
CA ARG A 207 16.07 -42.44 -16.64
C ARG A 207 15.77 -43.94 -16.54
N ILE A 208 14.62 -44.31 -15.97
CA ILE A 208 14.19 -45.71 -15.85
C ILE A 208 13.96 -46.33 -17.23
N LYS A 209 13.24 -45.64 -18.12
CA LYS A 209 13.01 -46.11 -19.50
C LYS A 209 14.33 -46.34 -20.26
N HIS A 210 15.30 -45.45 -20.09
CA HIS A 210 16.63 -45.61 -20.69
C HIS A 210 17.35 -46.84 -20.13
N ALA A 211 17.36 -47.03 -18.80
CA ALA A 211 17.96 -48.23 -18.19
C ALA A 211 17.30 -49.53 -18.68
N GLN A 212 15.97 -49.54 -18.80
CA GLN A 212 15.23 -50.66 -19.37
C GLN A 212 15.63 -50.90 -20.84
N ALA A 213 15.66 -49.86 -21.67
CA ALA A 213 16.06 -49.97 -23.08
C ALA A 213 17.49 -50.52 -23.26
N VAL A 214 18.43 -50.13 -22.40
CA VAL A 214 19.80 -50.68 -22.41
C VAL A 214 19.78 -52.17 -22.06
N SER A 215 19.05 -52.56 -21.02
CA SER A 215 18.95 -53.97 -20.61
C SER A 215 18.28 -54.85 -21.67
N THR A 216 17.23 -54.37 -22.32
CA THR A 216 16.55 -55.10 -23.41
C THR A 216 17.42 -55.18 -24.65
N ALA A 217 18.15 -54.12 -24.99
CA ALA A 217 19.11 -54.14 -26.09
C ALA A 217 20.22 -55.18 -25.86
N GLN A 218 20.79 -55.26 -24.65
CA GLN A 218 21.77 -56.28 -24.28
C GLN A 218 21.22 -57.70 -24.39
N TYR A 219 19.99 -57.92 -23.89
CA TYR A 219 19.33 -59.23 -23.97
C TYR A 219 19.05 -59.65 -25.43
N CYS A 220 18.52 -58.75 -26.25
CA CYS A 220 18.25 -59.02 -27.67
C CYS A 220 19.53 -59.24 -28.49
N HIS A 221 20.59 -58.47 -28.25
CA HIS A 221 21.90 -58.73 -28.88
C HIS A 221 22.46 -60.10 -28.48
N GLY A 222 22.31 -60.50 -27.22
CA GLY A 222 22.71 -61.83 -26.73
C GLY A 222 21.94 -62.97 -27.41
N LEU A 223 20.64 -62.81 -27.63
CA LEU A 223 19.81 -63.78 -28.35
C LEU A 223 20.16 -63.88 -29.83
N VAL A 224 20.49 -62.77 -30.49
CA VAL A 224 20.93 -62.77 -31.90
C VAL A 224 22.27 -63.47 -32.06
N ASN A 225 23.24 -63.22 -31.16
CA ASN A 225 24.52 -63.95 -31.18
C ASN A 225 24.35 -65.44 -30.86
N ALA A 226 23.51 -65.81 -29.90
CA ALA A 226 23.21 -67.21 -29.59
C ALA A 226 22.48 -67.92 -30.75
N GLY A 227 21.56 -67.23 -31.43
CA GLY A 227 20.87 -67.74 -32.62
C GLY A 227 21.82 -67.94 -33.81
N PHE A 228 22.79 -67.06 -34.01
CA PHE A 228 23.83 -67.22 -35.03
C PHE A 228 24.79 -68.38 -34.72
N THR A 229 25.09 -68.60 -33.44
CA THR A 229 25.96 -69.70 -33.00
C THR A 229 25.27 -71.07 -33.12
N LEU A 230 23.94 -71.12 -32.94
CA LEU A 230 23.15 -72.34 -33.10
C LEU A 230 22.82 -72.68 -34.57
N LEU A 231 22.83 -71.70 -35.48
CA LEU A 231 22.58 -71.93 -36.91
C LEU A 231 23.83 -72.38 -37.69
N TRP A 232 25.04 -72.30 -37.11
CA TRP A 232 26.27 -72.82 -37.72
C TRP A 232 27.13 -73.60 -36.70
N PRO A 233 26.78 -74.85 -36.34
CA PRO A 233 27.56 -75.60 -35.37
C PRO A 233 28.83 -76.23 -35.95
N ASN A 234 28.99 -76.37 -37.27
CA ASN A 234 30.16 -77.06 -37.83
C ASN A 234 30.43 -76.67 -39.29
N SER A 235 31.52 -75.95 -39.50
CA SER A 235 32.31 -76.06 -40.73
C SER A 235 33.78 -75.82 -40.38
N GLY A 236 34.35 -76.77 -39.65
CA GLY A 236 35.78 -76.96 -39.55
C GLY A 236 36.09 -78.43 -39.79
N VAL A 237 36.66 -78.77 -40.96
CA VAL A 237 37.48 -79.96 -41.17
C VAL A 237 38.48 -79.66 -42.30
N VAL A 238 39.76 -79.63 -41.90
CA VAL A 238 41.03 -79.99 -42.60
C VAL A 238 41.37 -79.27 -43.90
#